data_AF-A0A317F4R4-F1
#
_entry.id   AF-A0A317F4R4-F1
#
_cell.length_a   1.000
_cell.length_b   1.000
_cell.length_c   1.000
_cell.angle_alpha   90.00
_cell.angle_beta   90.00
_cell.angle_gamma   90.00
#
_symmetry.space_group_name_H-M   'P 1'
#
loop_
_entity.id
_entity.type
_entity.pdbx_description
1 polymer ?
#
loop_
_entity_poly.entity_id
_entity_poly.type
_entity_poly.pdbx_seq_one_letter_code
_entity_poly.pdbx_strand_id
1 'polypeptide(L)' 'MIEKKELLSENLKDFMDYSLEVMNSMDGAADHNPNEIEMVNDKIDNLKEYLDNLKASYNEHTQYGSGSAQADISDIVL' A
#
# COMPACT_ATOMS: atom_id res chain seq x y z
N MET A 1 -3.26 2.45 13.40
CA MET A 1 -3.73 1.86 12.13
C MET A 1 -3.36 2.83 11.03
N ILE A 2 -2.62 2.35 10.04
CA ILE A 2 -2.28 3.14 8.84
C ILE A 2 -3.50 3.18 7.92
N GLU A 3 -4.01 4.38 7.64
CA GLU A 3 -5.21 4.57 6.83
C GLU A 3 -4.91 4.48 5.33
N LYS A 4 -5.69 3.67 4.61
CA LYS A 4 -5.68 3.58 3.15
C LYS A 4 -6.20 4.89 2.54
N LYS A 5 -5.49 5.43 1.54
CA LYS A 5 -5.90 6.63 0.79
C LYS A 5 -6.89 6.32 -0.33
N GLU A 6 -7.65 7.32 -0.77
CA GLU A 6 -8.59 7.18 -1.88
C GLU A 6 -7.86 6.94 -3.21
N LEU A 7 -6.81 7.72 -3.49
CA LEU A 7 -6.09 7.63 -4.76
C LEU A 7 -4.98 6.57 -4.70
N LEU A 8 -4.86 5.78 -5.77
CA LEU A 8 -3.79 4.80 -5.94
C LEU A 8 -2.40 5.45 -5.84
N SER A 9 -2.22 6.61 -6.47
CA SER A 9 -0.96 7.36 -6.46
C SER A 9 -0.57 7.86 -5.07
N GLU A 10 -1.55 8.15 -4.20
CA GLU A 10 -1.30 8.57 -2.83
C GLU A 10 -0.83 7.40 -1.97
N ASN A 11 -1.47 6.23 -2.10
CA ASN A 11 -1.01 5.01 -1.42
C ASN A 11 0.42 4.62 -1.87
N LEU A 12 0.75 4.77 -3.15
CA LEU A 12 2.10 4.52 -3.66
C LEU A 12 3.11 5.53 -3.09
N LYS A 13 2.74 6.82 -3.05
CA LYS A 13 3.59 7.87 -2.48
C LYS A 13 3.88 7.60 -1.01
N ASP A 14 2.86 7.29 -0.22
CA ASP A 14 3.02 7.00 1.21
C ASP A 14 3.93 5.78 1.43
N PHE A 15 3.79 4.72 0.64
CA PHE A 15 4.69 3.57 0.67
C PHE A 15 6.15 3.96 0.35
N MET A 16 6.39 4.77 -0.68
CA MET A 16 7.74 5.20 -1.06
C MET A 16 8.37 6.12 -0.03
N ASP A 17 7.63 7.12 0.45
CA ASP A 17 8.12 8.06 1.46
C ASP A 17 8.48 7.33 2.76
N TYR A 18 7.63 6.39 3.19
CA TYR A 18 7.91 5.60 4.39
C TYR A 18 9.05 4.59 4.18
N SER A 19 9.21 4.04 2.97
CA SER A 19 10.37 3.20 2.62
C SER A 19 11.69 3.96 2.79
N LEU A 20 11.73 5.25 2.40
CA LEU A 20 12.90 6.10 2.60
C LEU A 20 13.16 6.34 4.08
N GLU A 21 12.12 6.52 4.90
CA GLU A 21 12.27 6.65 6.36
C GLU A 21 12.84 5.37 7.00
N VAL A 22 12.34 4.21 6.60
CA VAL A 22 12.84 2.89 7.05
C VAL A 22 14.31 2.74 6.67
N MET A 23 14.67 3.05 5.42
CA MET A 23 16.04 3.02 4.93
C MET A 23 16.97 3.93 5.74
N ASN A 24 16.56 5.18 5.99
CA ASN A 24 17.32 6.12 6.82
C ASN A 24 17.44 5.67 8.29
N SER A 25 16.52 4.83 8.77
CA SER A 25 16.58 4.27 10.13
C SER A 25 17.55 3.09 10.21
N MET A 26 17.89 2.47 9.07
CA MET A 26 18.89 1.40 8.96
C MET A 26 20.30 1.95 8.74
N ASP A 27 20.43 2.99 7.90
CA ASP A 27 21.69 3.65 7.57
C ASP A 27 22.10 4.66 8.66
N GLY A 28 22.96 4.23 9.60
CA GLY A 28 23.52 5.14 10.60
C GLY A 28 24.37 4.50 11.69
N ALA A 29 24.12 3.23 12.03
CA ALA A 29 24.85 2.52 13.09
C ALA A 29 25.52 1.24 12.55
N ALA A 30 26.82 1.07 12.85
CA ALA A 30 27.56 -0.14 12.49
C ALA A 30 27.00 -1.40 13.19
N ASP A 31 26.43 -1.21 14.38
CA ASP A 31 25.68 -2.20 15.14
C ASP A 31 24.46 -1.51 15.75
N HIS A 32 23.27 -2.07 15.54
CA HIS A 32 22.04 -1.62 16.21
C HIS A 32 21.97 -2.20 17.62
N ASN A 33 21.65 -1.39 18.61
CA ASN A 33 21.31 -1.89 19.95
C ASN A 33 19.90 -2.52 19.97
N PRO A 34 19.53 -3.31 21.00
CA PRO A 34 18.25 -4.01 21.02
C PRO A 34 17.00 -3.12 20.81
N ASN A 35 17.02 -1.88 21.31
CA ASN A 35 15.90 -0.95 21.14
C ASN A 35 15.84 -0.40 19.70
N GLU A 36 16.98 -0.20 19.06
CA GLU A 36 17.06 0.19 17.65
C GLU A 36 16.57 -0.94 16.75
N ILE A 37 16.94 -2.19 17.06
CA ILE A 37 16.44 -3.38 16.37
C ILE A 37 14.91 -3.47 16.47
N GLU A 38 14.35 -3.30 17.66
CA GLU A 38 12.90 -3.29 17.88
C GLU A 38 12.22 -2.18 17.07
N MET A 39 12.74 -0.96 17.15
CA MET A 39 12.23 0.19 16.39
C MET A 39 12.25 -0.06 14.87
N VAL A 40 13.36 -0.59 14.33
CA VAL A 40 13.46 -0.87 12.88
C VAL A 40 12.49 -1.98 12.48
N ASN A 41 12.30 -3.01 13.31
CA ASN A 41 11.31 -4.05 13.05
C ASN A 41 9.88 -3.50 13.04
N ASP A 42 9.52 -2.64 14.00
CA ASP A 42 8.22 -1.97 14.01
C ASP A 42 8.00 -1.13 12.74
N LYS A 43 9.05 -0.42 12.28
CA LYS A 43 9.00 0.33 11.01
C LYS A 43 8.83 -0.61 9.80
N ILE A 44 9.48 -1.77 9.78
CA ILE A 44 9.28 -2.76 8.72
C ILE A 44 7.85 -3.31 8.75
N ASP A 45 7.27 -3.55 9.92
CA ASP A 45 5.89 -4.04 10.04
C ASP A 45 4.89 -2.99 9.55
N ASN A 46 5.09 -1.71 9.89
CA ASN A 46 4.31 -0.61 9.32
C ASN A 46 4.45 -0.51 7.79
N LEU A 47 5.64 -0.78 7.25
CA LEU A 47 5.86 -0.79 5.80
C LEU A 47 5.03 -1.88 5.09
N LYS A 48 4.79 -3.02 5.76
CA LYS A 48 3.88 -4.07 5.25
C LYS A 48 2.44 -3.56 5.17
N GLU A 49 1.96 -2.83 6.18
CA GLU A 49 0.61 -2.24 6.15
C GLU A 49 0.45 -1.26 4.97
N TYR A 50 1.45 -0.40 4.70
CA TYR A 50 1.43 0.49 3.52
C TYR A 50 1.38 -0.30 2.20
N LEU A 51 2.16 -1.38 2.09
CA LEU A 51 2.14 -2.24 0.90
C LEU A 51 0.78 -2.93 0.71
N ASP A 52 0.16 -3.39 1.79
CA ASP A 52 -1.14 -4.05 1.74
C ASP A 52 -2.25 -3.06 1.35
N ASN A 53 -2.21 -1.84 1.86
CA ASN A 53 -3.10 -0.75 1.45
C ASN A 53 -2.93 -0.42 -0.05
N LEU A 54 -1.69 -0.36 -0.55
CA LEU A 54 -1.41 -0.15 -1.98
C LEU A 54 -1.95 -1.29 -2.84
N LYS A 55 -1.73 -2.55 -2.44
CA LYS A 55 -2.26 -3.72 -3.16
C LYS A 55 -3.78 -3.74 -3.17
N ALA A 56 -4.42 -3.45 -2.03
CA ALA A 56 -5.87 -3.37 -1.93
C ALA A 56 -6.42 -2.27 -2.86
N SER A 57 -5.83 -1.07 -2.82
CA SER A 57 -6.22 0.06 -3.69
C SER A 57 -6.03 -0.28 -5.18
N TYR A 58 -4.91 -0.91 -5.56
CA TYR A 58 -4.67 -1.35 -6.94
C TYR A 58 -5.69 -2.39 -7.41
N ASN A 59 -5.97 -3.38 -6.55
CA ASN A 59 -6.96 -4.41 -6.86
C ASN A 59 -8.33 -3.76 -7.06
N GLU A 60 -8.82 -2.95 -6.13
CA GLU A 60 -10.10 -2.23 -6.24
C GLU A 60 -10.22 -1.47 -7.57
N HIS A 61 -9.18 -0.73 -7.98
CA HIS A 61 -9.17 0.02 -9.23
C HIS A 61 -9.09 -0.85 -10.49
N THR A 62 -8.54 -2.06 -10.39
CA THR A 62 -8.47 -3.02 -11.51
C THR A 62 -9.73 -3.87 -11.65
N GLN A 63 -10.52 -4.08 -10.59
CA GLN A 63 -11.81 -4.81 -10.67
C GLN A 63 -12.87 -4.02 -11.44
N TYR A 64 -12.79 -2.68 -11.44
CA TYR A 64 -13.60 -1.83 -12.33
C TYR A 64 -13.28 -2.04 -13.82
N GLY A 65 -12.13 -2.61 -14.16
CA GLY A 65 -11.71 -2.90 -15.54
C GLY A 65 -11.96 -4.34 -16.00
N SER A 66 -12.44 -5.24 -15.14
CA SER A 66 -12.72 -6.65 -15.48
C SER A 66 -14.13 -7.12 -15.07
N GLY A 67 -15.02 -6.20 -14.69
CA GLY A 67 -16.34 -6.51 -14.13
C GLY A 67 -17.54 -5.81 -14.79
N SER A 68 -17.41 -5.26 -16.00
CA SER A 68 -18.54 -4.62 -16.71
C SER A 68 -18.50 -4.84 -18.23
N ALA A 69 -18.39 -6.10 -18.63
CA ALA A 69 -18.86 -6.56 -19.94
C ALA A 69 -19.89 -7.67 -19.78
N GLN A 70 -20.87 -7.47 -18.89
CA GLN A 70 -22.19 -8.08 -19.07
C GLN A 70 -23.15 -6.94 -19.36
N ALA A 71 -23.14 -6.53 -20.63
CA ALA A 71 -24.19 -5.70 -21.16
C ALA A 71 -25.46 -6.55 -21.14
N ASP A 72 -26.32 -6.34 -20.15
CA ASP A 72 -27.72 -6.74 -20.22
C ASP A 72 -28.41 -5.92 -21.33
N ILE A 73 -28.09 -6.27 -22.58
CA ILE A 73 -28.90 -5.91 -23.74
C ILE A 73 -29.96 -7.01 -23.84
N SER A 74 -30.90 -7.03 -22.90
CA SER A 74 -32.05 -7.94 -22.96
C SER A 74 -33.39 -7.25 -22.74
N ASP A 75 -33.42 -5.94 -22.46
CA ASP A 75 -34.67 -5.23 -22.14
C ASP A 75 -34.99 -4.01 -23.03
N ILE A 76 -34.43 -3.99 -24.24
CA ILE A 76 -34.95 -3.10 -25.30
C ILE A 76 -35.34 -3.97 -26.51
N VAL A 77 -36.52 -4.58 -26.41
CA VAL A 77 -37.30 -5.00 -27.57
C VAL A 77 -38.58 -4.16 -27.59
N LEU A 78 -38.61 -3.28 -28.60
CA LEU A 78 -39.74 -2.64 -29.31
C LEU A 78 -41.14 -2.67 -28.69
#